data_AF-A0A847EY82-F1
#
_entry.id   AF-A0A847EY82-F1
#
_cell.length_a   1.000
_cell.length_b   1.000
_cell.length_c   1.000
_cell.angle_alpha   90.00
_cell.angle_beta   90.00
_cell.angle_gamma   90.00
#
_symmetry.space_group_name_H-M   'P 1'
#
loop_
_entity.id
_entity.type
_entity.pdbx_description
1 polymer ?
#
loop_
_entity_poly.entity_id
_entity_poly.type
_entity_poly.pdbx_seq_one_letter_code
_entity_poly.pdbx_strand_id
1 'polypeptide(L)'
;DKSADNERGQFTVSEATVVYEFFEVSDKGVRIQVEKDHKPYPVTLTCTGFWDPVNVLVPAGYSVNKNSFTPDEFLENEGKMKLEVTSTAAVGDTSTIYFYIGEYGVDEIIFDSLQVATVEKQTRYLIKNLGNDLMVIGSHSTEPAPALTVNEGKTTQQFIVRAANPGIVDSLYYIIQDVDYRFMRKVPSSGWNVDFGAPSQEAIWKIVPKAEGSDTVGLINTVTNKYLGADGLGEDSRLYDDKAWVESPKTKPYTQWVIKDAALEVVPEVYEQPIGLDVELAIERNYQSYPVSFKTSGIKETLFFETTAGFDVNRTSISPEDVKALDGKVTVRISTKLEAGMDGNLYISKGATAGETRIDTIKLVSVNQYPRFQIKNTANESLTLGSHATDFQPALTIDKDTITQLFIVRKAKPVLPDSLSMLTDSLYYIVQDGDYRMLAKNTANYWGTLWGVPTNEALWFLHPQDGGTYDIVNFVTGKSLGADAVSELGGDYLYCDKVFTPAPTAAPFCEWKLESFTLGLKPVREGTLKLVNNAGQLTLHGTQTGDRIQVYNLAGRCVQQTTATGSETPISLSTGFYLVRVNQPVIKVVR
;
A
#
# COMPACT_ATOMS: atom_id res chain seq x y z
N ASP A 1 0.71 -40.13 42.55
CA ASP A 1 0.75 -41.35 43.36
C ASP A 1 2.04 -41.36 44.16
N LYS A 2 1.97 -41.34 45.50
CA LYS A 2 3.14 -41.41 46.39
C LYS A 2 3.02 -42.69 47.22
N SER A 3 3.42 -43.81 46.64
CA SER A 3 3.78 -45.00 47.41
C SER A 3 4.51 -46.01 46.52
N ALA A 4 5.83 -45.91 46.45
CA ALA A 4 6.77 -47.04 46.47
C ALA A 4 8.23 -46.55 46.38
N ASP A 5 8.94 -46.72 47.49
CA ASP A 5 10.37 -47.04 47.67
C ASP A 5 11.50 -46.16 47.11
N ASN A 6 12.21 -45.46 48.02
CA ASN A 6 13.62 -45.77 48.33
C ASN A 6 14.12 -45.09 49.63
N GLU A 7 14.72 -45.88 50.53
CA GLU A 7 15.19 -45.54 51.89
C GLU A 7 16.47 -44.67 51.96
N ARG A 8 16.80 -43.90 50.92
CA ARG A 8 17.92 -42.93 50.96
C ARG A 8 17.51 -41.68 50.20
N GLY A 9 16.98 -40.70 50.92
CA GLY A 9 16.45 -39.44 50.38
C GLY A 9 17.51 -38.52 49.76
N GLN A 10 18.06 -38.91 48.61
CA GLN A 10 18.57 -37.97 47.63
C GLN A 10 17.42 -37.63 46.67
N PHE A 11 16.88 -36.43 46.80
CA PHE A 11 16.03 -35.86 45.76
C PHE A 11 16.95 -35.37 44.64
N THR A 12 16.88 -35.98 43.46
CA THR A 12 17.40 -35.33 42.26
C THR A 12 16.43 -34.22 41.93
N VAL A 13 16.73 -33.00 42.34
CA VAL A 13 16.14 -31.82 41.71
C VAL A 13 16.75 -31.77 40.32
N SER A 14 16.06 -32.33 39.33
CA SER A 14 16.23 -31.85 37.98
C SER A 14 15.61 -30.46 37.98
N GLU A 15 16.44 -29.41 38.00
CA GLU A 15 16.00 -28.11 37.50
C GLU A 15 15.52 -28.37 36.07
N ALA A 16 14.21 -28.42 35.87
CA ALA A 16 13.64 -28.18 34.57
C ALA A 16 13.95 -26.71 34.30
N THR A 17 15.07 -26.46 33.62
CA THR A 17 15.31 -25.15 33.01
C THR A 17 14.23 -24.99 31.97
N VAL A 18 13.11 -24.37 32.34
CA VAL A 18 12.13 -23.97 31.33
C VAL A 18 12.74 -22.77 30.63
N VAL A 19 13.24 -23.00 29.43
CA VAL A 19 13.83 -21.97 28.58
C VAL A 19 12.67 -21.15 28.00
N TYR A 20 12.12 -20.23 28.78
CA TYR A 20 11.33 -19.12 28.26
C TYR A 20 12.32 -17.98 27.99
N GLU A 21 12.54 -17.61 26.73
CA GLU A 21 13.52 -16.56 26.44
C GLU A 21 12.93 -15.16 26.73
N PHE A 22 11.71 -14.87 26.26
CA PHE A 22 11.11 -13.54 26.46
C PHE A 22 9.60 -13.47 26.12
N PHE A 23 8.80 -12.86 27.00
CA PHE A 23 7.44 -12.36 26.67
C PHE A 23 7.25 -10.96 27.26
N GLU A 24 6.66 -10.05 26.48
CA GLU A 24 6.40 -8.67 26.88
C GLU A 24 5.07 -8.17 26.32
N VAL A 25 4.31 -7.47 27.17
CA VAL A 25 3.12 -6.70 26.78
C VAL A 25 3.51 -5.22 26.66
N SER A 26 3.21 -4.57 25.53
CA SER A 26 3.64 -3.18 25.25
C SER A 26 3.19 -2.15 26.30
N ASP A 27 2.04 -2.38 26.93
CA ASP A 27 1.42 -1.48 27.90
C ASP A 27 1.64 -1.95 29.35
N LYS A 28 2.64 -2.82 29.57
CA LYS A 28 2.95 -3.36 30.90
C LYS A 28 3.22 -2.24 31.91
N GLY A 29 2.61 -2.38 33.10
CA GLY A 29 2.74 -1.40 34.18
C GLY A 29 1.85 -0.16 34.02
N VAL A 30 1.07 -0.05 32.95
CA VAL A 30 0.07 1.01 32.76
C VAL A 30 -1.32 0.40 32.77
N ARG A 31 -2.27 1.12 33.39
CA ARG A 31 -3.69 0.76 33.30
C ARG A 31 -4.25 1.33 32.01
N ILE A 32 -4.50 0.46 31.02
CA ILE A 32 -5.10 0.90 29.76
C ILE A 32 -6.57 1.27 30.01
N GLN A 33 -7.02 2.33 29.34
CA GLN A 33 -8.40 2.79 29.40
C GLN A 33 -9.10 2.37 28.10
N VAL A 34 -10.05 1.46 28.22
CA VAL A 34 -10.85 0.91 27.12
C VAL A 34 -12.18 1.65 27.10
N GLU A 35 -12.48 2.30 25.97
CA GLU A 35 -13.73 3.04 25.81
C GLU A 35 -14.91 2.08 25.65
N LYS A 36 -15.94 2.24 26.49
CA LYS A 36 -17.11 1.37 26.51
C LYS A 36 -17.85 1.39 25.17
N ASP A 37 -18.18 0.19 24.66
CA ASP A 37 -18.95 -0.01 23.42
C ASP A 37 -18.39 0.80 22.23
N HIS A 38 -17.09 1.04 22.23
CA HIS A 38 -16.40 1.81 21.21
C HIS A 38 -15.26 1.01 20.58
N LYS A 39 -14.38 1.70 19.86
CA LYS A 39 -13.24 1.11 19.17
C LYS A 39 -12.36 0.31 20.14
N PRO A 40 -11.96 -0.92 19.78
CA PRO A 40 -11.03 -1.72 20.59
C PRO A 40 -9.70 -0.99 20.86
N TYR A 41 -9.13 -1.21 22.04
CA TYR A 41 -7.79 -0.76 22.39
C TYR A 41 -6.76 -1.80 21.92
N PRO A 42 -5.83 -1.46 21.00
CA PRO A 42 -4.81 -2.38 20.53
C PRO A 42 -3.66 -2.50 21.54
N VAL A 43 -3.17 -3.71 21.74
CA VAL A 43 -2.03 -4.05 22.61
C VAL A 43 -1.08 -4.93 21.81
N THR A 44 0.21 -4.62 21.84
CA THR A 44 1.24 -5.43 21.18
C THR A 44 1.82 -6.43 22.18
N LEU A 45 1.87 -7.70 21.77
CA LEU A 45 2.52 -8.78 22.49
C LEU A 45 3.82 -9.11 21.76
N THR A 46 4.95 -9.13 22.47
CA THR A 46 6.24 -9.55 21.92
C THR A 46 6.68 -10.83 22.60
N CYS A 47 7.17 -11.79 21.83
CA CYS A 47 7.50 -13.12 22.31
C CYS A 47 8.67 -13.70 21.51
N THR A 48 9.68 -14.22 22.20
CA THR A 48 10.74 -15.05 21.60
C THR A 48 10.96 -16.31 22.42
N GLY A 49 11.12 -17.45 21.75
CA GLY A 49 11.51 -18.71 22.40
C GLY A 49 10.40 -19.44 23.16
N PHE A 50 9.11 -19.23 22.84
CA PHE A 50 8.02 -20.05 23.38
C PHE A 50 7.76 -21.28 22.51
N TRP A 51 7.54 -22.43 23.16
CA TRP A 51 7.17 -23.70 22.52
C TRP A 51 5.72 -24.12 22.79
N ASP A 52 5.03 -23.40 23.69
CA ASP A 52 3.64 -23.62 24.06
C ASP A 52 2.75 -22.43 23.65
N PRO A 53 1.45 -22.66 23.37
CA PRO A 53 0.51 -21.56 23.11
C PRO A 53 0.34 -20.62 24.30
N VAL A 54 0.37 -19.32 24.04
CA VAL A 54 0.04 -18.27 25.01
C VAL A 54 -1.46 -18.04 25.01
N ASN A 55 -2.12 -18.38 26.11
CA ASN A 55 -3.54 -18.19 26.32
C ASN A 55 -3.82 -16.88 27.08
N VAL A 56 -5.00 -16.30 26.83
CA VAL A 56 -5.45 -15.05 27.42
C VAL A 56 -6.71 -15.30 28.25
N LEU A 57 -6.62 -15.05 29.55
CA LEU A 57 -7.76 -15.09 30.45
C LEU A 57 -8.37 -13.69 30.53
N VAL A 58 -9.61 -13.57 30.04
CA VAL A 58 -10.32 -12.29 29.94
C VAL A 58 -11.41 -12.21 31.01
N PRO A 59 -11.44 -11.14 31.82
CA PRO A 59 -12.46 -10.96 32.85
C PRO A 59 -13.83 -10.61 32.25
N ALA A 60 -14.90 -10.85 33.03
CA ALA A 60 -16.26 -10.52 32.62
C ALA A 60 -16.42 -9.04 32.24
N GLY A 61 -17.17 -8.77 31.18
CA GLY A 61 -17.38 -7.42 30.64
C GLY A 61 -16.29 -6.95 29.67
N TYR A 62 -15.18 -7.68 29.55
CA TYR A 62 -14.15 -7.46 28.55
C TYR A 62 -14.14 -8.59 27.51
N SER A 63 -13.68 -8.29 26.31
CA SER A 63 -13.44 -9.28 25.27
C SER A 63 -12.14 -8.94 24.54
N VAL A 64 -11.52 -9.95 23.95
CA VAL A 64 -10.40 -9.75 23.04
C VAL A 64 -10.68 -10.39 21.68
N ASN A 65 -10.02 -9.90 20.64
CA ASN A 65 -10.12 -10.48 19.29
C ASN A 65 -9.62 -11.94 19.24
N LYS A 66 -8.71 -12.33 20.14
CA LYS A 66 -8.13 -13.67 20.17
C LYS A 66 -7.67 -14.08 21.57
N ASN A 67 -8.05 -15.28 22.01
CA ASN A 67 -7.77 -15.79 23.35
C ASN A 67 -6.59 -16.76 23.43
N SER A 68 -5.94 -17.09 22.31
CA SER A 68 -4.79 -18.00 22.26
C SER A 68 -3.89 -17.66 21.07
N PHE A 69 -2.58 -17.64 21.29
CA PHE A 69 -1.54 -17.34 20.31
C PHE A 69 -0.54 -18.50 20.27
N THR A 70 -0.39 -19.13 19.11
CA THR A 70 0.50 -20.28 18.97
C THR A 70 1.95 -19.83 18.71
N PRO A 71 2.95 -20.67 19.00
CA PRO A 71 4.34 -20.40 18.64
C PRO A 71 4.53 -20.09 17.15
N ASP A 72 3.88 -20.86 16.27
CA ASP A 72 3.96 -20.66 14.82
C ASP A 72 3.47 -19.27 14.41
N GLU A 73 2.41 -18.77 15.04
CA GLU A 73 1.92 -17.42 14.76
C GLU A 73 2.88 -16.34 15.20
N PHE A 74 3.54 -16.51 16.36
CA PHE A 74 4.61 -15.60 16.73
C PHE A 74 5.77 -15.67 15.74
N LEU A 75 6.17 -16.87 15.29
CA LEU A 75 7.23 -17.03 14.29
C LEU A 75 6.88 -16.37 12.94
N GLU A 76 5.65 -16.57 12.46
CA GLU A 76 5.13 -15.96 11.25
C GLU A 76 5.08 -14.43 11.32
N ASN A 77 4.93 -13.87 12.53
CA ASN A 77 4.85 -12.42 12.75
C ASN A 77 6.11 -11.85 13.43
N GLU A 78 7.28 -12.46 13.22
CA GLU A 78 8.57 -11.98 13.71
C GLU A 78 8.59 -11.71 15.24
N GLY A 79 7.89 -12.56 15.99
CA GLY A 79 7.75 -12.50 17.43
C GLY A 79 6.74 -11.47 17.93
N LYS A 80 5.92 -10.84 17.07
CA LYS A 80 4.99 -9.77 17.47
C LYS A 80 3.55 -10.09 17.10
N MET A 81 2.64 -10.00 18.06
CA MET A 81 1.21 -10.22 17.86
C MET A 81 0.39 -9.02 18.34
N LYS A 82 -0.78 -8.80 17.74
CA LYS A 82 -1.74 -7.77 18.14
C LYS A 82 -2.92 -8.39 18.88
N LEU A 83 -3.17 -7.90 20.09
CA LEU A 83 -4.36 -8.17 20.88
C LEU A 83 -5.26 -6.93 20.89
N GLU A 84 -6.53 -7.06 20.56
CA GLU A 84 -7.49 -5.95 20.60
C GLU A 84 -8.46 -6.16 21.74
N VAL A 85 -8.50 -5.23 22.69
CA VAL A 85 -9.33 -5.31 23.90
C VAL A 85 -10.57 -4.42 23.74
N THR A 86 -11.75 -4.99 23.94
CA THR A 86 -13.04 -4.26 23.95
C THR A 86 -13.68 -4.37 25.33
N SER A 87 -14.50 -3.39 25.69
CA SER A 87 -15.24 -3.38 26.96
C SER A 87 -16.72 -3.08 26.75
N THR A 88 -17.55 -3.87 27.44
CA THR A 88 -19.00 -3.67 27.66
C THR A 88 -19.32 -3.45 29.14
N ALA A 89 -18.30 -3.48 30.01
CA ALA A 89 -18.42 -3.29 31.45
C ALA A 89 -18.94 -1.89 31.82
N ALA A 90 -19.26 -1.65 33.10
CA ALA A 90 -19.68 -0.33 33.52
C ALA A 90 -18.51 0.66 33.48
N VAL A 91 -18.78 1.93 33.16
CA VAL A 91 -17.76 2.98 33.24
C VAL A 91 -17.24 3.07 34.67
N GLY A 92 -15.92 3.06 34.83
CA GLY A 92 -15.24 3.03 36.12
C GLY A 92 -14.82 1.64 36.58
N ASP A 93 -15.33 0.57 35.97
CA ASP A 93 -14.90 -0.79 36.28
C ASP A 93 -13.42 -0.98 35.91
N THR A 94 -12.68 -1.66 36.79
CA THR A 94 -11.28 -2.03 36.57
C THR A 94 -11.10 -3.53 36.71
N SER A 95 -10.24 -4.11 35.89
CA SER A 95 -9.94 -5.55 35.95
C SER A 95 -8.53 -5.86 35.44
N THR A 96 -8.19 -7.14 35.38
CA THR A 96 -6.88 -7.63 34.91
C THR A 96 -7.08 -8.75 33.90
N ILE A 97 -6.43 -8.61 32.74
CA ILE A 97 -6.28 -9.68 31.75
C ILE A 97 -4.97 -10.41 32.07
N TYR A 98 -5.01 -11.75 32.11
CA TYR A 98 -3.84 -12.57 32.43
C TYR A 98 -3.37 -13.35 31.21
N PHE A 99 -2.04 -13.47 31.07
CA PHE A 99 -1.40 -14.28 30.04
C PHE A 99 -0.80 -15.53 30.69
N TYR A 100 -1.14 -16.69 30.16
CA TYR A 100 -0.74 -17.98 30.73
C TYR A 100 -0.45 -19.02 29.66
N ILE A 101 0.28 -20.07 30.04
CA ILE A 101 0.48 -21.30 29.28
C ILE A 101 -0.07 -22.48 30.10
N GLY A 102 -0.28 -23.63 29.47
CA GLY A 102 -0.91 -24.81 30.09
C GLY A 102 -2.43 -24.81 29.99
N GLU A 103 -3.07 -25.83 30.58
CA GLU A 103 -4.52 -25.98 30.60
C GLU A 103 -5.12 -25.23 31.80
N TYR A 104 -6.10 -24.36 31.52
CA TYR A 104 -6.73 -23.51 32.53
C TYR A 104 -7.35 -24.35 33.66
N GLY A 105 -6.98 -24.04 34.91
CA GLY A 105 -7.46 -24.74 36.09
C GLY A 105 -6.85 -26.13 36.36
N VAL A 106 -5.88 -26.56 35.55
CA VAL A 106 -5.16 -27.84 35.74
C VAL A 106 -3.68 -27.61 36.03
N ASP A 107 -2.96 -27.01 35.09
CA ASP A 107 -1.50 -26.79 35.15
C ASP A 107 -1.09 -25.43 34.56
N GLU A 108 -1.90 -24.40 34.82
CA GLU A 108 -1.64 -23.05 34.31
C GLU A 108 -0.41 -22.39 34.96
N ILE A 109 0.40 -21.72 34.13
CA ILE A 109 1.47 -20.83 34.56
C ILE A 109 1.15 -19.43 34.05
N ILE A 110 0.66 -18.55 34.94
CA ILE A 110 0.48 -17.12 34.64
C ILE A 110 1.85 -16.43 34.72
N PHE A 111 2.28 -15.79 33.65
CA PHE A 111 3.59 -15.15 33.57
C PHE A 111 3.54 -13.64 33.30
N ASP A 112 2.41 -13.11 32.81
CA ASP A 112 2.23 -11.66 32.69
C ASP A 112 0.75 -11.24 32.83
N SER A 113 0.51 -9.93 32.93
CA SER A 113 -0.84 -9.38 33.06
C SER A 113 -0.96 -7.96 32.51
N LEU A 114 -2.19 -7.58 32.17
CA LEU A 114 -2.54 -6.24 31.69
C LEU A 114 -3.68 -5.67 32.53
N GLN A 115 -3.47 -4.50 33.11
CA GLN A 115 -4.49 -3.78 33.88
C GLN A 115 -5.41 -3.00 32.94
N VAL A 116 -6.72 -3.19 33.06
CA VAL A 116 -7.72 -2.55 32.21
C VAL A 116 -8.72 -1.73 33.04
N ALA A 117 -9.22 -0.64 32.48
CA ALA A 117 -10.32 0.15 33.02
C ALA A 117 -11.30 0.54 31.92
N THR A 118 -12.59 0.51 32.23
CA THR A 118 -13.63 0.97 31.30
C THR A 118 -13.88 2.46 31.48
N VAL A 119 -13.84 3.22 30.39
CA VAL A 119 -14.08 4.67 30.40
C VAL A 119 -15.17 5.05 29.39
N GLU A 120 -15.74 6.24 29.56
CA GLU A 120 -16.55 6.84 28.51
C GLU A 120 -15.70 7.14 27.26
N LYS A 121 -16.38 7.28 26.12
CA LYS A 121 -15.77 7.79 24.90
C LYS A 121 -15.13 9.15 25.18
N GLN A 122 -13.81 9.22 25.05
CA GLN A 122 -13.00 10.40 25.30
C GLN A 122 -13.14 11.40 24.14
N THR A 123 -13.04 12.69 24.44
CA THR A 123 -13.04 13.73 23.39
C THR A 123 -11.81 13.59 22.50
N ARG A 124 -12.01 13.74 21.18
CA ARG A 124 -10.93 13.79 20.18
C ARG A 124 -10.61 15.25 19.88
N TYR A 125 -9.33 15.58 19.82
CA TYR A 125 -8.84 16.93 19.57
C TYR A 125 -7.98 16.97 18.31
N LEU A 126 -8.03 18.10 17.60
CA LEU A 126 -7.01 18.50 16.64
C LEU A 126 -6.02 19.43 17.35
N ILE A 127 -4.73 19.24 17.08
CA ILE A 127 -3.67 20.10 17.61
C ILE A 127 -3.13 20.95 16.45
N LYS A 128 -3.56 22.22 16.38
CA LYS A 128 -3.28 23.14 15.27
C LYS A 128 -1.99 23.89 15.52
N ASN A 129 -1.18 24.11 14.48
CA ASN A 129 -0.01 24.98 14.55
C ASN A 129 -0.39 26.43 14.22
N LEU A 130 -0.10 27.39 15.10
CA LEU A 130 -0.45 28.80 14.84
C LEU A 130 0.41 29.47 13.76
N GLY A 131 1.52 28.85 13.37
CA GLY A 131 2.31 29.31 12.25
C GLY A 131 1.59 29.14 10.91
N ASN A 132 0.73 28.13 10.79
CA ASN A 132 -0.09 27.88 9.61
C ASN A 132 -1.44 27.25 10.01
N ASP A 133 -2.53 28.01 9.90
CA ASP A 133 -3.85 27.61 10.40
C ASP A 133 -4.47 26.41 9.63
N LEU A 134 -3.90 26.06 8.47
CA LEU A 134 -4.26 24.85 7.72
C LEU A 134 -3.61 23.58 8.29
N MET A 135 -2.57 23.72 9.11
CA MET A 135 -1.73 22.61 9.56
C MET A 135 -2.10 22.15 10.97
N VAL A 136 -2.24 20.84 11.11
CA VAL A 136 -2.43 20.12 12.37
C VAL A 136 -1.32 19.10 12.57
N ILE A 137 -1.09 18.67 13.81
CA ILE A 137 -0.27 17.50 14.08
C ILE A 137 -0.96 16.27 13.46
N GLY A 138 -0.20 15.44 12.76
CA GLY A 138 -0.62 14.16 12.21
C GLY A 138 0.56 13.20 12.10
N SER A 139 0.41 12.16 11.27
CA SER A 139 1.50 11.23 10.95
C SER A 139 2.37 11.74 9.80
N HIS A 140 3.67 11.57 9.90
CA HIS A 140 4.58 11.70 8.76
C HIS A 140 4.25 10.65 7.70
N SER A 141 4.44 10.99 6.42
CA SER A 141 4.01 10.17 5.29
C SER A 141 4.82 8.88 5.12
N THR A 142 6.05 8.86 5.62
CA THR A 142 7.02 7.76 5.41
C THR A 142 7.71 7.27 6.68
N GLU A 143 7.51 7.96 7.81
CA GLU A 143 8.21 7.66 9.06
C GLU A 143 7.21 7.50 10.21
N PRO A 144 7.53 6.69 11.24
CA PRO A 144 6.69 6.54 12.43
C PRO A 144 6.80 7.76 13.38
N ALA A 145 6.78 8.97 12.84
CA ALA A 145 6.98 10.23 13.56
C ALA A 145 5.78 11.17 13.41
N PRO A 146 5.53 12.06 14.38
CA PRO A 146 4.57 13.14 14.20
C PRO A 146 5.12 14.21 13.25
N ALA A 147 4.23 14.75 12.43
CA ALA A 147 4.54 15.83 11.48
C ALA A 147 3.37 16.81 11.37
N LEU A 148 3.63 17.99 10.80
CA LEU A 148 2.58 18.87 10.33
C LEU A 148 1.90 18.25 9.11
N THR A 149 0.58 18.19 9.13
CA THR A 149 -0.24 17.70 8.03
C THR A 149 -1.36 18.70 7.76
N VAL A 150 -1.82 18.80 6.52
CA VAL A 150 -3.01 19.59 6.20
C VAL A 150 -4.18 19.02 6.99
N ASN A 151 -5.00 19.86 7.62
CA ASN A 151 -6.17 19.39 8.35
C ASN A 151 -7.16 18.72 7.39
N GLU A 152 -7.32 17.41 7.52
CA GLU A 152 -8.25 16.59 6.74
C GLU A 152 -9.30 15.91 7.63
N GLY A 153 -9.24 16.14 8.95
CA GLY A 153 -10.13 15.53 9.94
C GLY A 153 -9.96 14.02 10.10
N LYS A 154 -8.81 13.47 9.72
CA LYS A 154 -8.51 12.02 9.78
C LYS A 154 -8.28 11.53 11.21
N THR A 155 -8.49 10.24 11.47
CA THR A 155 -8.18 9.63 12.78
C THR A 155 -6.68 9.69 13.12
N THR A 156 -5.81 9.78 12.11
CA THR A 156 -4.37 10.03 12.27
C THR A 156 -4.03 11.46 12.71
N GLN A 157 -4.99 12.39 12.65
CA GLN A 157 -4.83 13.79 13.07
C GLN A 157 -5.59 14.10 14.36
N GLN A 158 -6.38 13.13 14.83
CA GLN A 158 -7.19 13.25 16.04
C GLN A 158 -6.46 12.63 17.22
N PHE A 159 -6.47 13.34 18.34
CA PHE A 159 -5.76 12.95 19.55
C PHE A 159 -6.69 12.93 20.75
N ILE A 160 -6.50 11.94 21.61
CA ILE A 160 -7.01 11.95 22.98
C ILE A 160 -5.93 12.63 23.83
N VAL A 161 -6.33 13.66 24.57
CA VAL A 161 -5.46 14.33 25.55
C VAL A 161 -5.87 13.85 26.94
N ARG A 162 -5.08 12.93 27.50
CA ARG A 162 -5.41 12.19 28.73
C ARG A 162 -4.50 12.64 29.87
N ALA A 163 -5.05 12.97 31.04
CA ALA A 163 -4.23 13.32 32.21
C ALA A 163 -3.28 12.17 32.58
N ALA A 164 -2.00 12.50 32.83
CA ALA A 164 -0.98 11.52 33.20
C ALA A 164 -1.15 11.02 34.64
N ASN A 165 -1.67 11.88 35.52
CA ASN A 165 -1.97 11.56 36.91
C ASN A 165 -3.48 11.76 37.19
N PRO A 166 -4.36 10.80 36.83
CA PRO A 166 -5.78 10.92 37.06
C PRO A 166 -6.13 11.22 38.53
N GLY A 167 -6.99 12.22 38.77
CA GLY A 167 -7.38 12.66 40.11
C GLY A 167 -6.44 13.66 40.76
N ILE A 168 -5.29 13.95 40.15
CA ILE A 168 -4.40 15.06 40.52
C ILE A 168 -4.59 16.18 39.51
N VAL A 169 -4.80 17.41 39.99
CA VAL A 169 -4.86 18.60 39.13
C VAL A 169 -3.45 19.06 38.83
N ASP A 170 -2.85 18.50 37.78
CA ASP A 170 -1.59 18.95 37.21
C ASP A 170 -1.72 19.30 35.72
N SER A 171 -0.60 19.71 35.12
CA SER A 171 -0.55 20.08 33.70
C SER A 171 0.04 18.95 32.83
N LEU A 172 0.06 17.70 33.32
CA LEU A 172 0.74 16.58 32.68
C LEU A 172 -0.26 15.68 31.96
N TYR A 173 0.02 15.42 30.69
CA TYR A 173 -0.89 14.70 29.80
C TYR A 173 -0.12 13.73 28.91
N TYR A 174 -0.78 12.62 28.59
CA TYR A 174 -0.49 11.82 27.41
C TYR A 174 -1.25 12.39 26.21
N ILE A 175 -0.57 12.47 25.07
CA ILE A 175 -1.16 12.81 23.78
C ILE A 175 -1.18 11.54 22.94
N ILE A 176 -2.38 11.00 22.72
CA ILE A 176 -2.60 9.66 22.20
C ILE A 176 -3.30 9.75 20.85
N GLN A 177 -2.72 9.20 19.80
CA GLN A 177 -3.30 9.22 18.45
C GLN A 177 -4.49 8.25 18.34
N ASP A 178 -5.64 8.71 17.83
CA ASP A 178 -6.90 7.94 17.81
C ASP A 178 -6.86 6.68 16.90
N VAL A 179 -6.00 6.67 15.87
CA VAL A 179 -5.90 5.55 14.93
C VAL A 179 -5.42 4.24 15.56
N ASP A 180 -4.40 4.27 16.42
CA ASP A 180 -3.78 3.06 16.99
C ASP A 180 -3.50 3.18 18.49
N TYR A 181 -4.07 4.20 19.16
CA TYR A 181 -3.79 4.53 20.55
C TYR A 181 -2.30 4.69 20.88
N ARG A 182 -1.49 5.05 19.88
CA ARG A 182 -0.06 5.28 20.07
C ARG A 182 0.18 6.62 20.74
N PHE A 183 1.11 6.61 21.69
CA PHE A 183 1.49 7.77 22.46
C PHE A 183 2.53 8.56 21.66
N MET A 184 2.28 9.86 21.48
CA MET A 184 3.33 10.76 21.03
C MET A 184 4.39 10.82 22.13
N ARG A 185 5.63 10.44 21.85
CA ARG A 185 6.68 10.35 22.88
C ARG A 185 8.04 10.73 22.31
N LYS A 186 8.95 11.11 23.20
CA LYS A 186 10.36 11.22 22.85
C LYS A 186 10.93 9.85 22.50
N VAL A 187 11.74 9.79 21.46
CA VAL A 187 12.58 8.62 21.15
C VAL A 187 13.74 8.56 22.16
N PRO A 188 13.85 7.52 23.02
CA PRO A 188 14.86 7.49 24.09
C PRO A 188 16.31 7.57 23.60
N SER A 189 16.59 7.01 22.41
CA SER A 189 17.92 7.03 21.80
C SER A 189 18.28 8.34 21.11
N SER A 190 17.36 9.31 21.01
CA SER A 190 17.57 10.57 20.32
C SER A 190 17.44 11.77 21.25
N GLY A 191 18.35 12.74 21.09
CA GLY A 191 18.27 14.01 21.80
C GLY A 191 17.11 14.92 21.36
N TRP A 192 16.53 14.68 20.18
CA TRP A 192 15.63 15.63 19.51
C TRP A 192 14.40 15.01 18.84
N ASN A 193 14.34 13.68 18.69
CA ASN A 193 13.31 13.03 17.88
C ASN A 193 12.08 12.61 18.70
N VAL A 194 10.94 12.61 18.03
CA VAL A 194 9.63 12.19 18.56
C VAL A 194 9.08 11.09 17.67
N ASP A 195 8.45 10.08 18.26
CA ASP A 195 7.75 8.99 17.56
C ASP A 195 6.32 8.79 18.11
N PHE A 196 5.57 7.91 17.45
CA PHE A 196 4.33 7.34 17.98
C PHE A 196 4.61 5.92 18.48
N GLY A 197 4.55 5.70 19.79
CA GLY A 197 4.94 4.43 20.40
C GLY A 197 4.11 4.01 21.62
N ALA A 198 4.67 3.09 22.38
CA ALA A 198 4.10 2.54 23.62
C ALA A 198 4.10 3.59 24.75
N PRO A 199 3.22 3.45 25.77
CA PRO A 199 3.23 4.34 26.92
C PRO A 199 4.55 4.25 27.69
N SER A 200 5.14 5.40 28.02
CA SER A 200 6.39 5.49 28.80
C SER A 200 6.52 6.86 29.48
N GLN A 201 7.60 7.11 30.22
CA GLN A 201 7.89 8.42 30.80
C GLN A 201 8.14 9.49 29.73
N GLU A 202 8.74 9.08 28.61
CA GLU A 202 8.97 9.89 27.42
C GLU A 202 7.67 10.34 26.73
N ALA A 203 6.54 9.70 27.04
CA ALA A 203 5.23 10.03 26.49
C ALA A 203 4.48 11.11 27.28
N ILE A 204 5.04 11.58 28.40
CA ILE A 204 4.39 12.58 29.25
C ILE A 204 4.75 13.99 28.76
N TRP A 205 3.72 14.76 28.48
CA TRP A 205 3.81 16.14 28.01
C TRP A 205 3.19 17.09 29.01
N LYS A 206 3.89 18.17 29.31
CA LYS A 206 3.33 19.31 30.03
C LYS A 206 2.68 20.26 29.01
N ILE A 207 1.39 20.53 29.18
CA ILE A 207 0.66 21.51 28.36
C ILE A 207 0.68 22.84 29.12
N VAL A 208 1.34 23.85 28.56
CA VAL A 208 1.53 25.16 29.22
C VAL A 208 0.87 26.25 28.39
N PRO A 209 -0.15 26.96 28.91
CA PRO A 209 -0.74 28.07 28.19
C PRO A 209 0.25 29.24 28.08
N LYS A 210 0.22 29.96 26.96
CA LYS A 210 1.07 31.13 26.69
C LYS A 210 0.91 32.21 27.78
N ALA A 211 -0.33 32.40 28.22
CA ALA A 211 -0.72 33.26 29.33
C ALA A 211 -1.94 32.64 30.02
N GLU A 212 -2.23 33.03 31.25
CA GLU A 212 -3.42 32.57 31.97
C GLU A 212 -4.70 32.81 31.12
N GLY A 213 -5.50 31.76 30.94
CA GLY A 213 -6.71 31.80 30.11
C GLY A 213 -6.49 31.82 28.59
N SER A 214 -5.26 31.67 28.09
CA SER A 214 -4.98 31.58 26.66
C SER A 214 -5.27 30.20 26.08
N ASP A 215 -5.93 30.15 24.93
CA ASP A 215 -6.09 28.95 24.09
C ASP A 215 -4.77 28.49 23.43
N THR A 216 -3.78 29.39 23.37
CA THR A 216 -2.45 29.08 22.83
C THR A 216 -1.63 28.37 23.89
N VAL A 217 -1.08 27.22 23.52
CA VAL A 217 -0.27 26.39 24.41
C VAL A 217 1.09 26.06 23.79
N GLY A 218 2.08 25.86 24.66
CA GLY A 218 3.28 25.11 24.36
C GLY A 218 3.17 23.70 24.91
N LEU A 219 3.72 22.73 24.19
CA LEU A 219 3.81 21.34 24.60
C LEU A 219 5.25 21.05 24.99
N ILE A 220 5.52 20.67 26.24
CA ILE A 220 6.87 20.44 26.75
C ILE A 220 7.02 18.97 27.11
N ASN A 221 8.02 18.28 26.56
CA ASN A 221 8.30 16.91 26.99
C ASN A 221 8.93 16.92 28.39
N THR A 222 8.46 16.07 29.31
CA THR A 222 8.96 16.08 30.70
C THR A 222 10.38 15.57 30.84
N VAL A 223 10.88 14.79 29.88
CA VAL A 223 12.26 14.26 29.90
C VAL A 223 13.24 15.31 29.42
N THR A 224 12.98 15.98 28.28
CA THR A 224 13.90 17.03 27.77
C THR A 224 13.71 18.38 28.43
N ASN A 225 12.53 18.66 28.99
CA ASN A 225 12.11 19.99 29.42
C ASN A 225 12.22 21.04 28.29
N LYS A 226 12.00 20.61 27.05
CA LYS A 226 12.01 21.45 25.84
C LYS A 226 10.67 21.36 25.12
N TYR A 227 10.41 22.34 24.26
CA TYR A 227 9.15 22.46 23.54
C TYR A 227 9.12 21.54 22.31
N LEU A 228 7.93 21.00 22.04
CA LEU A 228 7.59 20.45 20.74
C LEU A 228 7.51 21.59 19.72
N GLY A 229 8.22 21.45 18.60
CA GLY A 229 8.15 22.40 17.50
C GLY A 229 8.56 21.80 16.16
N ALA A 230 8.18 22.51 15.10
CA ALA A 230 8.62 22.21 13.74
C ALA A 230 9.67 23.24 13.28
N ASP A 231 10.57 22.83 12.38
CA ASP A 231 11.50 23.75 11.70
C ASP A 231 10.93 24.31 10.38
N GLY A 232 9.82 23.73 9.90
CA GLY A 232 9.06 24.14 8.71
C GLY A 232 7.55 24.22 8.98
N LEU A 233 6.80 24.86 8.08
CA LEU A 233 5.32 24.97 8.13
C LEU A 233 4.61 24.25 6.97
N GLY A 234 5.35 23.50 6.16
CA GLY A 234 4.79 22.70 5.07
C GLY A 234 4.24 21.36 5.56
N GLU A 235 3.40 20.73 4.74
CA GLU A 235 3.01 19.34 4.94
C GLU A 235 4.26 18.45 5.08
N ASP A 236 4.17 17.45 5.94
CA ASP A 236 5.24 16.52 6.28
C ASP A 236 6.43 17.13 7.06
N SER A 237 6.33 18.39 7.50
CA SER A 237 7.35 18.98 8.39
C SER A 237 7.35 18.26 9.73
N ARG A 238 8.42 17.52 10.01
CA ARG A 238 8.58 16.76 11.26
C ARG A 238 8.55 17.64 12.51
N LEU A 239 8.07 17.03 13.60
CA LEU A 239 8.08 17.63 14.92
C LEU A 239 9.21 17.06 15.79
N TYR A 240 9.78 17.93 16.61
CA TYR A 240 10.95 17.63 17.44
C TYR A 240 10.75 18.19 18.84
N ASP A 241 11.34 17.55 19.85
CA ASP A 241 11.17 17.87 21.27
C ASP A 241 12.38 18.59 21.87
N ASP A 242 13.17 19.31 21.07
CA ASP A 242 14.39 20.01 21.46
C ASP A 242 14.28 21.55 21.34
N LYS A 243 13.09 22.07 21.03
CA LYS A 243 12.92 23.48 20.65
C LYS A 243 12.80 24.40 21.85
N ALA A 244 13.20 25.66 21.64
CA ALA A 244 12.91 26.75 22.54
C ALA A 244 11.58 27.42 22.16
N TRP A 245 10.88 27.97 23.15
CA TRP A 245 9.68 28.77 22.91
C TRP A 245 9.98 30.00 22.04
N VAL A 246 9.10 30.29 21.10
CA VAL A 246 9.14 31.49 20.27
C VAL A 246 7.81 32.24 20.38
N GLU A 247 7.87 33.52 20.73
CA GLU A 247 6.68 34.37 20.96
C GLU A 247 5.83 34.67 19.72
N SER A 248 6.47 34.68 18.55
CA SER A 248 5.81 34.87 17.27
C SER A 248 5.48 33.51 16.66
N PRO A 249 4.21 33.20 16.36
CA PRO A 249 3.85 31.93 15.73
C PRO A 249 4.38 31.82 14.29
N LYS A 250 4.77 32.93 13.66
CA LYS A 250 5.31 32.96 12.28
C LYS A 250 6.82 32.83 12.22
N THR A 251 7.50 32.66 13.36
CA THR A 251 8.96 32.61 13.44
C THR A 251 9.40 31.21 13.87
N LYS A 252 10.36 30.63 13.14
CA LYS A 252 10.92 29.31 13.48
C LYS A 252 11.73 29.38 14.79
N PRO A 253 11.77 28.31 15.60
CA PRO A 253 10.95 27.09 15.49
C PRO A 253 9.47 27.33 15.85
N TYR A 254 8.57 26.67 15.10
CA TYR A 254 7.13 26.84 15.21
C TYR A 254 6.57 26.02 16.39
N THR A 255 6.49 26.64 17.57
CA THR A 255 6.26 25.98 18.88
C THR A 255 4.93 26.32 19.53
N GLN A 256 4.07 27.08 18.87
CA GLN A 256 2.77 27.50 19.40
C GLN A 256 1.64 26.66 18.81
N TRP A 257 0.84 26.08 19.71
CA TRP A 257 -0.21 25.13 19.39
C TRP A 257 -1.56 25.61 19.91
N VAL A 258 -2.64 25.12 19.32
CA VAL A 258 -4.00 25.25 19.84
C VAL A 258 -4.66 23.88 19.80
N ILE A 259 -5.23 23.46 20.93
CA ILE A 259 -5.92 22.17 21.06
C ILE A 259 -7.43 22.46 20.96
N LYS A 260 -8.08 21.96 19.91
CA LYS A 260 -9.51 22.20 19.66
C LYS A 260 -10.26 20.88 19.51
N ASP A 261 -11.50 20.85 19.97
CA ASP A 261 -12.38 19.69 19.80
C ASP A 261 -12.53 19.41 18.30
N ALA A 262 -12.18 18.19 17.89
CA ALA A 262 -12.23 17.78 16.49
C ALA A 262 -13.66 17.81 15.93
N ALA A 263 -14.69 17.69 16.77
CA ALA A 263 -16.08 17.79 16.35
C ALA A 263 -16.53 19.23 16.06
N LEU A 264 -15.80 20.23 16.57
CA LEU A 264 -16.12 21.66 16.40
C LEU A 264 -15.27 22.34 15.32
N GLU A 265 -14.15 21.74 14.93
CA GLU A 265 -13.25 22.33 13.94
C GLU A 265 -13.74 22.09 12.50
N VAL A 266 -13.68 23.15 11.69
CA VAL A 266 -13.97 23.06 10.27
C VAL A 266 -12.75 22.52 9.54
N VAL A 267 -12.92 21.38 8.88
CA VAL A 267 -11.94 20.84 7.94
C VAL A 267 -12.00 21.69 6.66
N PRO A 268 -10.88 22.30 6.22
CA PRO A 268 -10.83 23.03 4.95
C PRO A 268 -11.18 22.10 3.78
N GLU A 269 -11.89 22.62 2.77
CA GLU A 269 -12.07 21.89 1.53
C GLU A 269 -10.75 21.88 0.73
N VAL A 270 -10.22 20.70 0.48
CA VAL A 270 -9.03 20.47 -0.33
C VAL A 270 -9.39 19.54 -1.48
N TYR A 271 -8.89 19.85 -2.66
CA TYR A 271 -8.94 18.98 -3.82
C TYR A 271 -7.61 19.09 -4.57
N GLU A 272 -6.89 17.98 -4.61
CA GLU A 272 -5.59 17.85 -5.24
C GLU A 272 -5.67 16.76 -6.30
N GLN A 273 -5.44 17.14 -7.54
CA GLN A 273 -5.19 16.20 -8.61
C GLN A 273 -3.83 15.50 -8.39
N PRO A 274 -3.69 14.24 -8.82
CA PRO A 274 -2.38 13.59 -8.81
C PRO A 274 -1.41 14.34 -9.75
N ILE A 275 -0.18 14.51 -9.28
CA ILE A 275 0.91 15.15 -10.02
C ILE A 275 1.11 14.41 -11.35
N GLY A 276 0.99 15.12 -12.48
CA GLY A 276 1.24 14.58 -13.81
C GLY A 276 -0.01 14.26 -14.66
N LEU A 277 -1.21 14.61 -14.18
CA LEU A 277 -2.47 14.51 -14.97
C LEU A 277 -2.85 15.80 -15.74
N ASP A 278 -1.94 16.76 -15.90
CA ASP A 278 -2.06 17.80 -16.94
C ASP A 278 -2.03 17.22 -18.38
N VAL A 279 -2.14 15.90 -18.51
CA VAL A 279 -1.95 15.09 -19.70
C VAL A 279 -3.20 14.24 -19.92
N GLU A 280 -3.65 14.24 -21.16
CA GLU A 280 -4.67 13.36 -21.73
C GLU A 280 -4.55 11.91 -21.23
N LEU A 281 -5.61 11.40 -20.61
CA LEU A 281 -5.66 10.03 -20.11
C LEU A 281 -6.03 9.06 -21.24
N ALA A 282 -5.04 8.29 -21.68
CA ALA A 282 -5.22 7.24 -22.67
C ALA A 282 -5.91 6.00 -22.09
N ILE A 283 -7.05 5.63 -22.68
CA ILE A 283 -7.90 4.50 -22.30
C ILE A 283 -7.86 3.46 -23.42
N GLU A 284 -7.36 2.26 -23.13
CA GLU A 284 -7.38 1.18 -24.12
C GLU A 284 -8.82 0.75 -24.41
N ARG A 285 -9.17 0.67 -25.71
CA ARG A 285 -10.50 0.22 -26.13
C ARG A 285 -10.82 -1.16 -25.58
N ASN A 286 -11.99 -1.30 -24.96
CA ASN A 286 -12.51 -2.49 -24.28
C ASN A 286 -11.80 -2.86 -22.96
N TYR A 287 -10.97 -1.98 -22.42
CA TYR A 287 -10.31 -2.17 -21.14
C TYR A 287 -10.61 -1.01 -20.18
N GLN A 288 -10.34 -1.24 -18.90
CA GLN A 288 -10.38 -0.19 -17.89
C GLN A 288 -9.06 0.58 -17.89
N SER A 289 -9.15 1.85 -17.52
CA SER A 289 -8.00 2.71 -17.32
C SER A 289 -7.22 2.31 -16.09
N TYR A 290 -6.00 2.84 -16.02
CA TYR A 290 -5.28 3.03 -14.77
C TYR A 290 -6.20 3.73 -13.75
N PRO A 291 -6.14 3.35 -12.46
CA PRO A 291 -6.90 4.03 -11.44
C PRO A 291 -6.48 5.50 -11.34
N VAL A 292 -7.40 6.42 -11.63
CA VAL A 292 -7.21 7.85 -11.41
C VAL A 292 -7.51 8.12 -9.96
N SER A 293 -6.47 8.44 -9.18
CA SER A 293 -6.61 8.71 -7.75
C SER A 293 -6.37 10.19 -7.47
N PHE A 294 -7.29 10.83 -6.76
CA PHE A 294 -7.18 12.21 -6.30
C PHE A 294 -7.26 12.24 -4.78
N LYS A 295 -6.63 13.26 -4.19
CA LYS A 295 -6.65 13.51 -2.75
C LYS A 295 -7.63 14.65 -2.50
N THR A 296 -8.54 14.45 -1.56
CA THR A 296 -9.55 15.45 -1.23
C THR A 296 -9.89 15.38 0.25
N SER A 297 -10.19 16.53 0.85
CA SER A 297 -10.60 16.61 2.26
C SER A 297 -11.60 17.73 2.48
N GLY A 298 -12.33 17.67 3.59
CA GLY A 298 -13.30 18.70 3.99
C GLY A 298 -14.51 18.90 3.06
N ILE A 299 -14.61 18.16 1.94
CA ILE A 299 -15.74 18.23 1.01
C ILE A 299 -17.04 17.87 1.75
N LYS A 300 -18.00 18.80 1.74
CA LYS A 300 -19.29 18.65 2.45
C LYS A 300 -20.42 18.11 1.57
N GLU A 301 -20.19 18.03 0.27
CA GLU A 301 -21.18 17.67 -0.74
C GLU A 301 -20.77 16.39 -1.46
N THR A 302 -21.73 15.68 -2.06
CA THR A 302 -21.41 14.50 -2.87
C THR A 302 -20.56 14.90 -4.06
N LEU A 303 -19.47 14.17 -4.30
CA LEU A 303 -18.70 14.28 -5.54
C LEU A 303 -19.35 13.42 -6.62
N PHE A 304 -19.46 13.96 -7.83
CA PHE A 304 -19.98 13.27 -9.01
C PHE A 304 -18.91 13.16 -10.10
N PHE A 305 -18.90 12.01 -10.78
CA PHE A 305 -18.00 11.65 -11.86
C PHE A 305 -18.82 11.34 -13.11
N GLU A 306 -18.71 12.19 -14.12
CA GLU A 306 -19.43 12.05 -15.37
C GLU A 306 -18.44 11.96 -16.53
N THR A 307 -18.82 11.34 -17.63
CA THR A 307 -17.95 11.23 -18.81
C THR A 307 -18.67 11.67 -20.07
N THR A 308 -17.90 12.12 -21.06
CA THR A 308 -18.44 12.29 -22.42
C THR A 308 -18.97 10.96 -22.94
N ALA A 309 -20.01 11.00 -23.77
CA ALA A 309 -20.65 9.82 -24.34
C ALA A 309 -19.64 8.85 -24.99
N GLY A 310 -19.75 7.57 -24.65
CA GLY A 310 -18.86 6.50 -25.14
C GLY A 310 -17.66 6.20 -24.23
N PHE A 311 -17.45 7.00 -23.17
CA PHE A 311 -16.65 6.64 -22.02
C PHE A 311 -17.56 6.34 -20.83
N ASP A 312 -17.18 5.37 -20.02
CA ASP A 312 -17.90 4.93 -18.83
C ASP A 312 -16.99 5.00 -17.60
N VAL A 313 -17.53 5.38 -16.45
CA VAL A 313 -16.85 5.32 -15.16
C VAL A 313 -17.33 4.15 -14.33
N ASN A 314 -16.44 3.53 -13.56
CA ASN A 314 -16.81 2.48 -12.62
C ASN A 314 -17.61 2.98 -11.42
N ARG A 315 -17.57 4.30 -11.15
CA ARG A 315 -18.24 4.98 -10.05
C ARG A 315 -18.69 6.35 -10.52
N THR A 316 -19.98 6.65 -10.37
CA THR A 316 -20.59 7.92 -10.80
C THR A 316 -20.67 8.96 -9.68
N SER A 317 -20.54 8.55 -8.42
CA SER A 317 -20.51 9.47 -7.28
C SER A 317 -19.85 8.88 -6.04
N ILE A 318 -19.50 9.73 -5.08
CA ILE A 318 -19.03 9.36 -3.74
C ILE A 318 -19.50 10.37 -2.69
N SER A 319 -19.99 9.90 -1.54
CA SER A 319 -20.48 10.76 -0.46
C SER A 319 -19.33 11.35 0.38
N PRO A 320 -19.54 12.49 1.08
CA PRO A 320 -18.56 13.01 2.04
C PRO A 320 -18.10 11.99 3.09
N GLU A 321 -19.01 11.15 3.56
CA GLU A 321 -18.74 10.11 4.56
C GLU A 321 -17.81 9.02 3.99
N ASP A 322 -18.06 8.59 2.75
CA ASP A 322 -17.22 7.62 2.05
C ASP A 322 -15.84 8.22 1.71
N VAL A 323 -15.78 9.49 1.31
CA VAL A 323 -14.50 10.20 1.09
C VAL A 323 -13.68 10.19 2.39
N LYS A 324 -14.31 10.48 3.53
CA LYS A 324 -13.65 10.44 4.84
C LYS A 324 -13.19 9.03 5.22
N ALA A 325 -14.01 8.00 4.94
CA ALA A 325 -13.66 6.61 5.20
C ALA A 325 -12.48 6.10 4.33
N LEU A 326 -12.26 6.71 3.17
CA LEU A 326 -11.13 6.42 2.28
C LEU A 326 -9.91 7.31 2.55
N ASP A 327 -9.86 7.98 3.70
CA ASP A 327 -8.81 8.94 4.05
C ASP A 327 -8.60 10.00 2.95
N GLY A 328 -9.69 10.47 2.36
CA GLY A 328 -9.65 11.47 1.30
C GLY A 328 -9.10 10.97 -0.04
N LYS A 329 -8.67 9.72 -0.13
CA LYS A 329 -8.15 9.12 -1.36
C LYS A 329 -9.30 8.53 -2.15
N VAL A 330 -9.68 9.21 -3.21
CA VAL A 330 -10.76 8.74 -4.08
C VAL A 330 -10.17 8.27 -5.39
N THR A 331 -10.59 7.08 -5.80
CA THR A 331 -10.10 6.43 -7.01
C THR A 331 -11.26 6.12 -7.96
N VAL A 332 -11.10 6.46 -9.23
CA VAL A 332 -12.03 6.14 -10.32
C VAL A 332 -11.31 5.42 -11.46
N ARG A 333 -12.02 4.55 -12.15
CA ARG A 333 -11.55 3.86 -13.37
C ARG A 333 -12.50 4.20 -14.50
N ILE A 334 -11.93 4.44 -15.68
CA ILE A 334 -12.65 4.83 -16.89
C ILE A 334 -12.52 3.69 -17.91
N SER A 335 -13.56 3.36 -18.65
CA SER A 335 -13.48 2.43 -19.78
C SER A 335 -14.08 3.06 -21.04
N THR A 336 -13.72 2.55 -22.21
CA THR A 336 -14.30 3.01 -23.48
C THR A 336 -14.43 1.88 -24.49
N LYS A 337 -15.42 1.98 -25.37
CA LYS A 337 -15.56 1.11 -26.56
C LYS A 337 -15.31 1.87 -27.87
N LEU A 338 -15.02 3.17 -27.77
CA LEU A 338 -14.81 4.05 -28.91
C LEU A 338 -13.60 3.62 -29.73
N GLU A 339 -13.63 3.91 -31.02
CA GLU A 339 -12.49 3.75 -31.91
C GLU A 339 -11.28 4.57 -31.38
N ALA A 340 -10.07 4.11 -31.69
CA ALA A 340 -8.86 4.81 -31.26
C ALA A 340 -8.77 6.21 -31.91
N GLY A 341 -8.32 7.20 -31.14
CA GLY A 341 -8.26 8.61 -31.54
C GLY A 341 -9.53 9.41 -31.24
N MET A 342 -10.52 8.81 -30.57
CA MET A 342 -11.71 9.52 -30.10
C MET A 342 -11.45 10.16 -28.73
N ASP A 343 -11.77 11.45 -28.62
CA ASP A 343 -11.55 12.24 -27.42
C ASP A 343 -12.81 12.32 -26.54
N GLY A 344 -12.60 12.57 -25.25
CA GLY A 344 -13.65 12.83 -24.28
C GLY A 344 -13.12 13.56 -23.05
N ASN A 345 -13.97 13.74 -22.05
CA ASN A 345 -13.57 14.29 -20.76
C ASN A 345 -14.21 13.49 -19.62
N LEU A 346 -13.48 13.37 -18.51
CA LEU A 346 -14.02 13.06 -17.19
C LEU A 346 -14.34 14.38 -16.48
N TYR A 347 -15.55 14.43 -15.99
CA TYR A 347 -16.23 15.55 -15.40
C TYR A 347 -16.34 15.35 -13.89
N ILE A 348 -15.64 16.17 -13.09
CA ILE A 348 -15.69 16.07 -11.63
C ILE A 348 -16.43 17.31 -11.09
N SER A 349 -17.50 17.06 -10.34
CA SER A 349 -18.33 18.10 -9.75
C SER A 349 -18.70 17.76 -8.31
N LYS A 350 -19.12 18.77 -7.56
CA LYS A 350 -19.69 18.63 -6.22
C LYS A 350 -21.08 19.25 -6.15
N GLY A 351 -21.95 18.71 -5.30
CA GLY A 351 -23.28 19.27 -5.06
C GLY A 351 -24.30 18.23 -4.58
N ALA A 352 -25.58 18.58 -4.69
CA ALA A 352 -26.70 17.67 -4.51
C ALA A 352 -26.97 16.83 -5.78
N THR A 353 -26.61 17.37 -6.95
CA THR A 353 -26.76 16.69 -8.25
C THR A 353 -25.52 16.82 -9.12
N ALA A 354 -25.35 15.89 -10.05
CA ALA A 354 -24.23 15.90 -10.98
C ALA A 354 -24.22 17.17 -11.84
N GLY A 355 -23.03 17.76 -12.03
CA GLY A 355 -22.83 18.96 -12.84
C GLY A 355 -23.14 20.30 -12.14
N GLU A 356 -23.58 20.29 -10.88
CA GLU A 356 -23.97 21.51 -10.15
C GLU A 356 -22.79 22.49 -9.97
N THR A 357 -21.74 22.07 -9.27
CA THR A 357 -20.50 22.85 -9.15
C THR A 357 -19.33 22.10 -9.73
N ARG A 358 -18.83 22.59 -10.88
CA ARG A 358 -17.66 22.05 -11.55
C ARG A 358 -16.39 22.33 -10.74
N ILE A 359 -15.72 21.29 -10.26
CA ILE A 359 -14.41 21.45 -9.59
C ILE A 359 -13.24 21.14 -10.52
N ASP A 360 -13.43 20.25 -11.50
CA ASP A 360 -12.29 19.80 -12.31
C ASP A 360 -12.68 19.06 -13.61
N THR A 361 -11.76 19.00 -14.57
CA THR A 361 -11.90 18.32 -15.87
C THR A 361 -10.62 17.60 -16.27
N ILE A 362 -10.72 16.30 -16.56
CA ILE A 362 -9.60 15.50 -17.07
C ILE A 362 -9.90 15.10 -18.51
N LYS A 363 -8.97 15.35 -19.44
CA LYS A 363 -9.10 14.92 -20.84
C LYS A 363 -8.89 13.43 -20.98
N LEU A 364 -9.69 12.79 -21.83
CA LEU A 364 -9.67 11.35 -22.13
C LEU A 364 -9.41 11.14 -23.62
N VAL A 365 -8.67 10.09 -23.97
CA VAL A 365 -8.52 9.63 -25.36
C VAL A 365 -8.67 8.12 -25.43
N SER A 366 -9.42 7.60 -26.40
CA SER A 366 -9.44 6.18 -26.70
C SER A 366 -8.20 5.79 -27.50
N VAL A 367 -7.51 4.72 -27.12
CA VAL A 367 -6.33 4.22 -27.83
C VAL A 367 -6.49 2.74 -28.19
N ASN A 368 -5.72 2.31 -29.20
CA ASN A 368 -5.59 0.90 -29.51
C ASN A 368 -4.94 0.16 -28.35
N GLN A 369 -5.24 -1.12 -28.26
CA GLN A 369 -4.61 -2.01 -27.31
C GLN A 369 -3.09 -2.03 -27.52
N TYR A 370 -2.33 -1.80 -26.45
CA TYR A 370 -0.88 -1.87 -26.43
C TYR A 370 -0.38 -3.32 -26.46
N PRO A 371 0.83 -3.58 -26.98
CA PRO A 371 1.49 -4.86 -26.77
C PRO A 371 1.71 -5.13 -25.27
N ARG A 372 1.55 -6.38 -24.87
CA ARG A 372 1.92 -6.87 -23.53
C ARG A 372 3.31 -7.48 -23.62
N PHE A 373 4.07 -7.43 -22.53
CA PHE A 373 5.42 -7.95 -22.45
C PHE A 373 5.62 -8.73 -21.15
N GLN A 374 6.33 -9.84 -21.20
CA GLN A 374 7.05 -10.34 -20.04
C GLN A 374 8.39 -9.61 -19.97
N ILE A 375 8.75 -9.11 -18.78
CA ILE A 375 10.03 -8.44 -18.55
C ILE A 375 10.92 -9.43 -17.82
N LYS A 376 11.83 -10.07 -18.55
CA LYS A 376 12.68 -11.15 -18.04
C LYS A 376 14.03 -10.63 -17.62
N ASN A 377 14.56 -11.17 -16.52
CA ASN A 377 15.92 -10.87 -16.10
C ASN A 377 16.90 -11.80 -16.83
N THR A 378 17.99 -11.28 -17.36
CA THR A 378 18.92 -12.12 -18.15
C THR A 378 19.78 -13.05 -17.29
N ALA A 379 19.83 -12.83 -15.98
CA ALA A 379 20.52 -13.72 -15.05
C ALA A 379 19.89 -15.10 -14.93
N ASN A 380 18.56 -15.16 -15.07
CA ASN A 380 17.80 -16.40 -15.07
C ASN A 380 16.54 -16.22 -15.90
N GLU A 381 16.50 -16.84 -17.08
CA GLU A 381 15.38 -16.74 -18.02
C GLU A 381 14.05 -17.32 -17.47
N SER A 382 14.11 -18.09 -16.38
CA SER A 382 12.92 -18.59 -15.67
C SER A 382 12.33 -17.57 -14.70
N LEU A 383 12.98 -16.41 -14.51
CA LEU A 383 12.51 -15.34 -13.65
C LEU A 383 12.08 -14.12 -14.47
N THR A 384 10.95 -13.54 -14.05
CA THR A 384 10.36 -12.35 -14.65
C THR A 384 9.97 -11.35 -13.57
N LEU A 385 9.86 -10.08 -13.97
CA LEU A 385 9.23 -9.04 -13.16
C LEU A 385 7.82 -9.51 -12.77
N GLY A 386 7.51 -9.41 -11.48
CA GLY A 386 6.20 -9.75 -10.96
C GLY A 386 6.01 -9.15 -9.58
N SER A 387 5.07 -9.72 -8.83
CA SER A 387 4.78 -9.29 -7.47
C SER A 387 5.21 -10.37 -6.48
N HIS A 388 5.87 -9.97 -5.41
CA HIS A 388 6.23 -10.83 -4.30
C HIS A 388 4.95 -11.44 -3.67
N ALA A 389 5.05 -12.69 -3.20
CA ALA A 389 3.86 -13.48 -2.87
C ALA A 389 3.12 -13.01 -1.60
N THR A 390 3.81 -12.34 -0.68
CA THR A 390 3.27 -11.99 0.64
C THR A 390 2.77 -10.55 0.72
N ASP A 391 3.55 -9.60 0.20
CA ASP A 391 3.32 -8.16 0.33
C ASP A 391 3.03 -7.49 -1.02
N PHE A 392 3.03 -8.28 -2.11
CA PHE A 392 2.75 -7.84 -3.47
C PHE A 392 3.70 -6.77 -4.01
N GLN A 393 4.87 -6.53 -3.39
CA GLN A 393 5.84 -5.56 -3.90
C GLN A 393 6.52 -6.05 -5.20
N PRO A 394 7.07 -5.17 -6.05
CA PRO A 394 7.79 -5.60 -7.24
C PRO A 394 9.00 -6.47 -6.90
N ALA A 395 9.07 -7.64 -7.53
CA ALA A 395 10.09 -8.64 -7.29
C ALA A 395 10.41 -9.44 -8.56
N LEU A 396 11.56 -10.13 -8.55
CA LEU A 396 11.79 -11.27 -9.44
C LEU A 396 10.93 -12.43 -8.98
N THR A 397 10.22 -13.03 -9.92
CA THR A 397 9.30 -14.14 -9.64
C THR A 397 9.48 -15.23 -10.68
N ILE A 398 9.25 -16.48 -10.29
CA ILE A 398 9.18 -17.59 -11.26
C ILE A 398 8.13 -17.25 -12.30
N ASP A 399 8.49 -17.37 -13.57
CA ASP A 399 7.55 -17.24 -14.68
C ASP A 399 6.45 -18.29 -14.57
N LYS A 400 5.23 -17.82 -14.25
CA LYS A 400 4.03 -18.64 -14.09
C LYS A 400 3.03 -18.39 -15.22
N ASP A 401 3.39 -17.60 -16.23
CA ASP A 401 2.52 -17.22 -17.34
C ASP A 401 1.17 -16.64 -16.85
N THR A 402 1.24 -15.72 -15.88
CA THR A 402 0.06 -15.09 -15.27
C THR A 402 -0.14 -13.66 -15.76
N ILE A 403 -1.39 -13.17 -15.77
CA ILE A 403 -1.70 -11.78 -16.17
C ILE A 403 -0.94 -10.74 -15.35
N THR A 404 -0.66 -11.05 -14.07
CA THR A 404 0.14 -10.22 -13.15
C THR A 404 1.63 -10.18 -13.49
N GLN A 405 2.11 -10.97 -14.45
CA GLN A 405 3.48 -10.95 -14.98
C GLN A 405 3.55 -10.40 -16.41
N LEU A 406 2.44 -9.82 -16.89
CA LEU A 406 2.38 -9.14 -18.16
C LEU A 406 2.42 -7.64 -17.94
N PHE A 407 3.13 -6.94 -18.82
CA PHE A 407 3.37 -5.52 -18.70
C PHE A 407 3.08 -4.78 -20.00
N ILE A 408 2.45 -3.61 -19.88
CA ILE A 408 2.33 -2.63 -20.94
C ILE A 408 3.47 -1.63 -20.77
N VAL A 409 4.30 -1.50 -21.80
CA VAL A 409 5.37 -0.50 -21.85
C VAL A 409 4.90 0.65 -22.73
N ARG A 410 4.49 1.75 -22.09
CA ARG A 410 3.82 2.87 -22.75
C ARG A 410 4.68 4.12 -22.70
N LYS A 411 4.89 4.77 -23.84
CA LYS A 411 5.58 6.06 -23.90
C LYS A 411 4.85 7.10 -23.04
N ALA A 412 5.58 7.73 -22.14
CA ALA A 412 5.07 8.78 -21.26
C ALA A 412 5.11 10.14 -21.97
N LYS A 413 4.17 11.03 -21.65
CA LYS A 413 4.17 12.43 -22.08
C LYS A 413 4.06 13.37 -20.88
N PRO A 414 5.02 13.33 -19.94
CA PRO A 414 4.95 14.15 -18.74
C PRO A 414 5.12 15.64 -19.10
N VAL A 415 4.50 16.52 -18.32
CA VAL A 415 4.82 17.95 -18.34
C VAL A 415 6.11 18.16 -17.56
N LEU A 416 7.20 18.46 -18.26
CA LEU A 416 8.50 18.72 -17.66
C LEU A 416 8.87 20.19 -17.83
N PRO A 417 9.70 20.77 -16.94
CA PRO A 417 10.30 22.09 -17.17
C PRO A 417 10.98 22.14 -18.54
N ASP A 418 11.00 23.31 -19.17
CA ASP A 418 11.54 23.49 -20.53
C ASP A 418 12.96 22.92 -20.69
N SER A 419 13.78 23.01 -19.65
CA SER A 419 15.15 22.47 -19.60
C SER A 419 15.24 20.95 -19.77
N LEU A 420 14.15 20.21 -19.50
CA LEU A 420 14.07 18.74 -19.56
C LEU A 420 13.11 18.24 -20.63
N SER A 421 12.47 19.15 -21.39
CA SER A 421 11.50 18.83 -22.45
C SER A 421 12.05 17.83 -23.50
N MET A 422 13.35 17.90 -23.79
CA MET A 422 14.06 17.01 -24.72
C MET A 422 14.12 15.54 -24.27
N LEU A 423 13.85 15.23 -23.00
CA LEU A 423 13.88 13.86 -22.46
C LEU A 423 12.55 13.12 -22.63
N THR A 424 11.46 13.84 -22.92
CA THR A 424 10.10 13.28 -23.00
C THR A 424 9.97 12.19 -24.06
N ASP A 425 10.79 12.23 -25.11
CA ASP A 425 10.73 11.24 -26.19
C ASP A 425 11.24 9.84 -25.80
N SER A 426 11.93 9.72 -24.67
CA SER A 426 12.60 8.50 -24.21
C SER A 426 12.05 7.94 -22.89
N LEU A 427 10.98 8.53 -22.37
CA LEU A 427 10.36 8.13 -21.10
C LEU A 427 9.18 7.19 -21.30
N TYR A 428 9.07 6.20 -20.41
CA TYR A 428 8.06 5.16 -20.44
C TYR A 428 7.44 4.94 -19.06
N TYR A 429 6.16 4.58 -19.04
CA TYR A 429 5.50 3.91 -17.94
C TYR A 429 5.57 2.39 -18.18
N ILE A 430 5.98 1.63 -17.16
CA ILE A 430 5.89 0.17 -17.13
C ILE A 430 4.69 -0.19 -16.27
N VAL A 431 3.67 -0.79 -16.87
CA VAL A 431 2.39 -1.03 -16.20
C VAL A 431 2.07 -2.51 -16.15
N GLN A 432 1.79 -3.03 -14.97
CA GLN A 432 1.27 -4.38 -14.79
C GLN A 432 -0.14 -4.52 -15.39
N ASP A 433 -0.35 -5.54 -16.22
CA ASP A 433 -1.65 -5.89 -16.81
C ASP A 433 -2.61 -6.45 -15.74
N GLY A 434 -3.91 -6.35 -16.00
CA GLY A 434 -4.97 -6.72 -15.06
C GLY A 434 -5.30 -5.61 -14.05
N ASP A 435 -4.37 -5.26 -13.18
CA ASP A 435 -4.61 -4.25 -12.13
C ASP A 435 -4.34 -2.81 -12.59
N TYR A 436 -3.57 -2.65 -13.67
CA TYR A 436 -3.14 -1.36 -14.22
C TYR A 436 -2.37 -0.49 -13.23
N ARG A 437 -1.49 -1.12 -12.44
CA ARG A 437 -0.58 -0.44 -11.51
C ARG A 437 0.78 -0.20 -12.18
N MET A 438 1.41 0.93 -11.89
CA MET A 438 2.68 1.31 -12.53
C MET A 438 3.86 0.91 -11.65
N LEU A 439 4.93 0.38 -12.23
CA LEU A 439 6.19 0.23 -11.51
C LEU A 439 6.71 1.64 -11.17
N ALA A 440 6.97 1.90 -9.89
CA ALA A 440 7.46 3.20 -9.44
C ALA A 440 8.55 3.07 -8.39
N LYS A 441 9.40 4.09 -8.28
CA LYS A 441 10.30 4.27 -7.14
C LYS A 441 9.46 4.52 -5.88
N ASN A 442 9.80 3.85 -4.79
CA ASN A 442 9.16 4.09 -3.50
C ASN A 442 9.56 5.48 -2.98
N THR A 443 8.58 6.34 -2.67
CA THR A 443 8.85 7.67 -2.10
C THR A 443 9.37 7.59 -0.67
N ALA A 444 8.90 6.61 0.11
CA ALA A 444 9.32 6.37 1.49
C ALA A 444 10.74 5.82 1.60
N ASN A 445 11.25 5.20 0.55
CA ASN A 445 12.55 4.56 0.57
C ASN A 445 13.29 4.79 -0.76
N TYR A 446 14.43 5.47 -0.71
CA TYR A 446 15.18 5.89 -1.89
C TYR A 446 15.57 4.74 -2.83
N TRP A 447 15.79 3.53 -2.29
CA TRP A 447 16.26 2.37 -3.06
C TRP A 447 15.14 1.40 -3.47
N GLY A 448 13.98 1.44 -2.81
CA GLY A 448 12.89 0.49 -3.03
C GLY A 448 12.02 0.80 -4.25
N THR A 449 11.32 -0.22 -4.76
CA THR A 449 10.27 -0.08 -5.77
C THR A 449 8.89 -0.42 -5.18
N LEU A 450 7.81 0.07 -5.80
CA LEU A 450 6.43 -0.27 -5.46
C LEU A 450 5.52 -0.26 -6.69
N TRP A 451 4.31 -0.81 -6.55
CA TRP A 451 3.23 -0.63 -7.53
C TRP A 451 2.42 0.62 -7.22
N GLY A 452 2.56 1.66 -8.06
CA GLY A 452 2.03 2.99 -7.86
C GLY A 452 1.02 3.46 -8.92
N VAL A 453 0.78 4.77 -8.90
CA VAL A 453 -0.07 5.52 -9.83
C VAL A 453 0.80 6.41 -10.73
N PRO A 454 0.26 7.07 -11.78
CA PRO A 454 1.06 7.93 -12.65
C PRO A 454 1.67 9.11 -11.86
N THR A 455 2.97 9.05 -11.59
CA THR A 455 3.77 10.13 -10.96
C THR A 455 5.16 10.18 -11.61
N ASN A 456 5.98 11.16 -11.24
CA ASN A 456 7.36 11.24 -11.73
C ASN A 456 8.20 10.02 -11.33
N GLU A 457 7.92 9.41 -10.18
CA GLU A 457 8.57 8.19 -9.69
C GLU A 457 8.27 6.97 -10.57
N ALA A 458 7.19 7.00 -11.34
CA ALA A 458 6.78 5.94 -12.26
C ALA A 458 7.38 6.10 -13.68
N LEU A 459 8.22 7.10 -13.91
CA LEU A 459 8.86 7.36 -15.19
C LEU A 459 10.19 6.59 -15.30
N TRP A 460 10.38 5.88 -16.41
CA TRP A 460 11.56 5.06 -16.68
C TRP A 460 12.13 5.34 -18.06
N PHE A 461 13.45 5.32 -18.16
CA PHE A 461 14.16 5.20 -19.43
C PHE A 461 14.41 3.73 -19.74
N LEU A 462 14.23 3.35 -21.00
CA LEU A 462 14.63 2.04 -21.52
C LEU A 462 15.87 2.25 -22.39
N HIS A 463 17.05 2.04 -21.82
CA HIS A 463 18.32 2.17 -22.53
C HIS A 463 18.65 0.85 -23.22
N PRO A 464 18.52 0.75 -24.55
CA PRO A 464 18.83 -0.47 -25.27
C PRO A 464 20.32 -0.79 -25.17
N GLN A 465 20.62 -2.07 -25.01
CA GLN A 465 21.97 -2.64 -25.00
C GLN A 465 22.13 -3.61 -26.18
N ASP A 466 23.34 -4.13 -26.36
CA ASP A 466 23.62 -5.11 -27.41
C ASP A 466 22.83 -6.41 -27.19
N GLY A 467 22.38 -7.03 -28.27
CA GLY A 467 21.66 -8.32 -28.19
C GLY A 467 20.18 -8.24 -27.82
N GLY A 468 19.58 -7.04 -27.77
CA GLY A 468 18.15 -6.85 -27.52
C GLY A 468 17.78 -6.85 -26.02
N THR A 469 18.77 -6.58 -25.16
CA THR A 469 18.58 -6.35 -23.73
C THR A 469 18.45 -4.85 -23.43
N TYR A 470 18.00 -4.52 -22.23
CA TYR A 470 17.73 -3.16 -21.78
C TYR A 470 18.27 -2.94 -20.36
N ASP A 471 18.82 -1.75 -20.15
CA ASP A 471 18.95 -1.14 -18.84
C ASP A 471 17.71 -0.28 -18.59
N ILE A 472 17.02 -0.53 -17.48
CA ILE A 472 15.79 0.16 -17.11
C ILE A 472 16.13 1.17 -16.01
N VAL A 473 16.19 2.45 -16.35
CA VAL A 473 16.70 3.50 -15.46
C VAL A 473 15.55 4.38 -14.95
N ASN A 474 15.45 4.56 -13.64
CA ASN A 474 14.41 5.42 -13.07
C ASN A 474 14.71 6.90 -13.33
N PHE A 475 13.71 7.67 -13.73
CA PHE A 475 13.86 9.10 -14.03
C PHE A 475 14.32 9.91 -12.81
N VAL A 476 13.80 9.61 -11.61
CA VAL A 476 14.07 10.38 -10.39
C VAL A 476 15.44 10.05 -9.81
N THR A 477 15.79 8.77 -9.74
CA THR A 477 17.08 8.36 -9.14
C THR A 477 18.24 8.41 -10.13
N GLY A 478 17.98 8.33 -11.43
CA GLY A 478 19.00 8.16 -12.46
C GLY A 478 19.79 6.86 -12.34
N LYS A 479 19.21 5.85 -11.66
CA LYS A 479 19.83 4.54 -11.39
C LYS A 479 19.00 3.40 -11.98
N SER A 480 19.67 2.27 -12.18
CA SER A 480 19.12 1.10 -12.83
C SER A 480 18.21 0.30 -11.90
N LEU A 481 17.18 -0.32 -12.48
CA LEU A 481 16.37 -1.36 -11.88
C LEU A 481 17.19 -2.66 -11.82
N GLY A 482 17.28 -3.27 -10.65
CA GLY A 482 17.97 -4.55 -10.48
C GLY A 482 17.66 -5.24 -9.16
N ALA A 483 18.17 -6.45 -9.02
CA ALA A 483 18.12 -7.24 -7.79
C ALA A 483 19.54 -7.46 -7.25
N ASP A 484 19.68 -7.60 -5.93
CA ASP A 484 20.94 -7.97 -5.29
C ASP A 484 21.18 -9.48 -5.28
N ALA A 485 20.11 -10.26 -5.45
CA ALA A 485 20.12 -11.72 -5.48
C ALA A 485 19.17 -12.23 -6.57
N VAL A 486 19.45 -13.44 -7.05
CA VAL A 486 18.61 -14.20 -7.98
C VAL A 486 18.46 -15.59 -7.38
N SER A 487 17.38 -15.81 -6.66
CA SER A 487 17.03 -17.10 -6.06
C SER A 487 16.32 -17.98 -7.09
N GLU A 488 16.60 -19.30 -7.05
CA GLU A 488 15.95 -20.25 -7.97
C GLU A 488 14.42 -20.33 -7.75
N LEU A 489 13.95 -19.95 -6.57
CA LEU A 489 12.54 -19.97 -6.20
C LEU A 489 11.82 -18.63 -6.45
N GLY A 490 12.54 -17.58 -6.85
CA GLY A 490 12.05 -16.21 -6.93
C GLY A 490 11.72 -15.61 -5.56
N GLY A 491 11.19 -14.38 -5.57
CA GLY A 491 10.91 -13.59 -4.37
C GLY A 491 11.95 -12.49 -4.10
N ASP A 492 12.97 -12.34 -4.94
CA ASP A 492 13.99 -11.32 -4.75
C ASP A 492 13.41 -9.93 -5.08
N TYR A 493 13.41 -9.03 -4.10
CA TYR A 493 12.90 -7.67 -4.27
C TYR A 493 13.69 -6.88 -5.31
N LEU A 494 12.98 -5.97 -5.98
CA LEU A 494 13.58 -5.06 -6.95
C LEU A 494 13.85 -3.69 -6.36
N TYR A 495 14.99 -3.15 -6.78
CA TYR A 495 15.52 -1.89 -6.33
C TYR A 495 15.86 -1.01 -7.51
N CYS A 496 15.83 0.32 -7.30
CA CYS A 496 16.10 1.31 -8.34
C CYS A 496 17.26 2.25 -7.96
N ASP A 497 18.28 1.70 -7.31
CA ASP A 497 19.51 2.37 -6.88
C ASP A 497 20.78 1.75 -7.51
N LYS A 498 20.62 0.78 -8.41
CA LYS A 498 21.72 -0.02 -8.93
C LYS A 498 22.53 0.73 -9.98
N VAL A 499 23.81 0.36 -10.06
CA VAL A 499 24.71 0.76 -11.15
C VAL A 499 24.67 -0.31 -12.21
N PHE A 500 24.37 0.07 -13.46
CA PHE A 500 24.30 -0.88 -14.55
C PHE A 500 25.61 -1.68 -14.69
N THR A 501 25.51 -3.00 -14.58
CA THR A 501 26.60 -3.96 -14.75
C THR A 501 26.19 -4.92 -15.86
N PRO A 502 26.77 -4.81 -17.07
CA PRO A 502 26.44 -5.69 -18.19
C PRO A 502 27.06 -7.07 -17.97
N ALA A 503 26.40 -7.92 -17.19
CA ALA A 503 26.72 -9.33 -17.05
C ALA A 503 25.51 -10.08 -16.47
N PRO A 504 25.00 -11.14 -17.14
CA PRO A 504 23.87 -11.90 -16.63
C PRO A 504 24.21 -12.62 -15.30
N THR A 505 25.48 -12.91 -15.04
CA THR A 505 25.87 -13.73 -13.88
C THR A 505 26.40 -12.93 -12.69
N ALA A 506 26.34 -11.59 -12.71
CA ALA A 506 26.89 -10.77 -11.64
C ALA A 506 25.87 -9.77 -11.09
N ALA A 507 25.80 -9.70 -9.76
CA ALA A 507 25.03 -8.66 -9.09
C ALA A 507 25.67 -7.28 -9.33
N PRO A 508 24.86 -6.21 -9.44
CA PRO A 508 23.40 -6.21 -9.34
C PRO A 508 22.74 -6.60 -10.67
N PHE A 509 21.82 -7.57 -10.65
CA PHE A 509 21.22 -8.20 -11.84
C PHE A 509 20.25 -7.24 -12.56
N CYS A 510 20.80 -6.29 -13.31
CA CYS A 510 20.09 -5.13 -13.85
C CYS A 510 19.91 -5.15 -15.38
N GLU A 511 20.14 -6.29 -16.02
CA GLU A 511 19.94 -6.47 -17.45
C GLU A 511 18.62 -7.21 -17.73
N TRP A 512 17.80 -6.61 -18.58
CA TRP A 512 16.41 -7.01 -18.80
C TRP A 512 16.12 -7.30 -20.27
N LYS A 513 15.18 -8.21 -20.53
CA LYS A 513 14.66 -8.51 -21.86
C LYS A 513 13.15 -8.33 -21.88
N LEU A 514 12.66 -7.57 -22.86
CA LEU A 514 11.22 -7.40 -23.09
C LEU A 514 10.75 -8.43 -24.11
N GLU A 515 10.08 -9.48 -23.65
CA GLU A 515 9.50 -10.50 -24.52
C GLU A 515 8.03 -10.20 -24.77
N SER A 516 7.68 -9.89 -26.03
CA SER A 516 6.29 -9.62 -26.41
C SER A 516 5.40 -10.82 -26.11
N PHE A 517 4.39 -10.59 -25.27
CA PHE A 517 3.37 -11.54 -24.92
C PHE A 517 2.09 -11.19 -25.68
N THR A 518 1.64 -12.13 -26.51
CA THR A 518 0.37 -11.97 -27.22
C THR A 518 -0.73 -12.55 -26.34
N LEU A 519 -1.65 -11.71 -25.86
CA LEU A 519 -2.79 -12.11 -25.03
C LEU A 519 -3.49 -13.36 -25.60
N GLY A 520 -3.23 -14.50 -24.96
CA GLY A 520 -4.12 -15.65 -24.93
C GLY A 520 -4.13 -16.59 -26.13
N LEU A 521 -3.17 -16.55 -27.07
CA LEU A 521 -3.02 -17.65 -28.04
C LEU A 521 -1.53 -17.94 -28.27
N LYS A 522 -1.08 -19.12 -27.81
CA LYS A 522 0.30 -19.59 -28.04
C LYS A 522 0.59 -19.54 -29.55
N PRO A 523 1.72 -18.94 -29.98
CA PRO A 523 2.17 -19.09 -31.36
C PRO A 523 2.34 -20.58 -31.64
N VAL A 524 1.61 -21.11 -32.62
CA VAL A 524 1.86 -22.49 -33.06
C VAL A 524 3.21 -22.47 -33.76
N ARG A 525 4.19 -23.24 -33.27
CA ARG A 525 5.52 -23.33 -33.89
C ARG A 525 5.36 -23.68 -35.37
N GLU A 526 5.89 -22.84 -36.27
CA GLU A 526 5.79 -23.00 -37.73
C GLU A 526 6.19 -24.40 -38.23
N GLY A 527 7.03 -25.12 -37.48
CA GLY A 527 7.51 -26.47 -37.82
C GLY A 527 6.52 -27.62 -37.60
N THR A 528 5.36 -27.40 -36.96
CA THR A 528 4.40 -28.49 -36.62
C THR A 528 3.14 -28.50 -37.47
N LEU A 529 2.86 -27.42 -38.20
CA LEU A 529 1.60 -27.28 -38.95
C LEU A 529 1.79 -27.63 -40.42
N LYS A 530 0.98 -28.58 -40.92
CA LYS A 530 0.99 -28.98 -42.33
C LYS A 530 -0.40 -28.83 -42.92
N LEU A 531 -0.52 -28.10 -44.02
CA LEU A 531 -1.76 -28.00 -44.78
C LEU A 531 -1.72 -28.98 -45.95
N VAL A 532 -2.70 -29.87 -46.03
CA VAL A 532 -2.86 -30.85 -47.11
C VAL A 532 -4.18 -30.60 -47.83
N ASN A 533 -4.13 -30.50 -49.16
CA ASN A 533 -5.33 -30.41 -50.00
C ASN A 533 -5.61 -31.79 -50.60
N ASN A 534 -6.71 -32.41 -50.20
CA ASN A 534 -7.19 -33.65 -50.80
C ASN A 534 -8.59 -33.41 -51.39
N ALA A 535 -8.70 -33.45 -52.72
CA ALA A 535 -9.97 -33.40 -53.45
C ALA A 535 -10.92 -32.23 -53.07
N GLY A 536 -10.37 -31.04 -52.79
CA GLY A 536 -11.16 -29.84 -52.48
C GLY A 536 -11.46 -29.61 -51.00
N GLN A 537 -10.96 -30.49 -50.12
CA GLN A 537 -10.98 -30.28 -48.67
C GLN A 537 -9.56 -29.99 -48.19
N LEU A 538 -9.38 -28.84 -47.54
CA LEU A 538 -8.12 -28.49 -46.90
C LEU A 538 -8.12 -29.07 -45.50
N THR A 539 -7.10 -29.85 -45.16
CA THR A 539 -6.92 -30.37 -43.80
C THR A 539 -5.68 -29.73 -43.20
N LEU A 540 -5.86 -29.11 -42.04
CA LEU A 540 -4.77 -28.56 -41.25
C LEU A 540 -4.34 -29.58 -40.20
N HIS A 541 -3.12 -30.09 -40.32
CA HIS A 541 -2.51 -31.01 -39.36
C HIS A 541 -1.63 -30.24 -38.37
N GLY A 542 -1.56 -30.71 -37.13
CA GLY A 542 -0.72 -30.14 -36.06
C GLY A 542 -1.42 -29.12 -35.17
N THR A 543 -2.75 -29.02 -35.23
CA THR A 543 -3.57 -28.17 -34.34
C THR A 543 -3.70 -28.79 -32.95
N GLN A 544 -4.09 -28.01 -31.95
CA GLN A 544 -4.51 -28.52 -30.65
C GLN A 544 -5.96 -28.12 -30.38
N THR A 545 -6.66 -28.92 -29.56
CA THR A 545 -8.02 -28.59 -29.12
C THR A 545 -8.06 -27.17 -28.54
N GLY A 546 -8.89 -26.30 -29.13
CA GLY A 546 -9.00 -24.89 -28.72
C GLY A 546 -8.30 -23.89 -29.64
N ASP A 547 -7.45 -24.31 -30.58
CA ASP A 547 -6.81 -23.40 -31.54
C ASP A 547 -7.85 -22.69 -32.42
N ARG A 548 -7.70 -21.37 -32.59
CA ARG A 548 -8.60 -20.56 -33.41
C ARG A 548 -8.08 -20.46 -34.84
N ILE A 549 -8.87 -20.93 -35.79
CA ILE A 549 -8.52 -20.95 -37.21
C ILE A 549 -9.37 -19.93 -37.95
N GLN A 550 -8.73 -19.02 -38.67
CA GLN A 550 -9.38 -17.99 -39.48
C GLN A 550 -8.84 -18.04 -40.91
N VAL A 551 -9.75 -18.05 -41.88
CA VAL A 551 -9.41 -18.06 -43.30
C VAL A 551 -9.84 -16.74 -43.92
N TYR A 552 -8.90 -16.06 -44.56
CA TYR A 552 -9.14 -14.81 -45.26
C TYR A 552 -8.97 -15.01 -46.75
N ASN A 553 -9.81 -14.37 -47.55
CA ASN A 553 -9.55 -14.24 -48.99
C ASN A 553 -8.53 -13.13 -49.26
N LEU A 554 -8.09 -12.99 -50.52
CA LEU A 554 -7.11 -11.96 -50.91
C LEU A 554 -7.60 -10.51 -50.73
N ALA A 555 -8.90 -10.28 -50.55
CA ALA A 555 -9.45 -8.97 -50.23
C ALA A 555 -9.43 -8.65 -48.72
N GLY A 556 -8.81 -9.52 -47.90
CA GLY A 556 -8.70 -9.35 -46.45
C GLY A 556 -9.99 -9.67 -45.68
N ARG A 557 -11.02 -10.22 -46.34
CA ARG A 557 -12.28 -10.60 -45.69
C ARG A 557 -12.17 -12.01 -45.10
N CYS A 558 -12.53 -12.16 -43.83
CA CYS A 558 -12.66 -13.47 -43.19
C CYS A 558 -13.84 -14.23 -43.84
N VAL A 559 -13.55 -15.36 -44.48
CA VAL A 559 -14.53 -16.20 -45.19
C VAL A 559 -14.91 -17.44 -44.40
N GLN A 560 -14.09 -17.85 -43.43
CA GLN A 560 -14.40 -18.96 -42.54
C GLN A 560 -13.67 -18.81 -41.22
N GLN A 561 -14.34 -19.16 -40.12
CA GLN A 561 -13.75 -19.23 -38.79
C GLN A 561 -14.19 -20.54 -38.13
N THR A 562 -13.25 -21.27 -37.54
CA THR A 562 -13.52 -22.49 -36.77
C THR A 562 -12.56 -22.63 -35.61
N THR A 563 -12.86 -23.54 -34.69
CA THR A 563 -12.00 -23.90 -33.57
C THR A 563 -11.61 -25.37 -33.72
N ALA A 564 -10.31 -25.66 -33.58
CA ALA A 564 -9.81 -27.02 -33.66
C ALA A 564 -10.33 -27.87 -32.49
N THR A 565 -10.75 -29.10 -32.79
CA THR A 565 -11.22 -30.07 -31.79
C THR A 565 -10.21 -31.20 -31.53
N GLY A 566 -9.03 -31.12 -32.16
CA GLY A 566 -7.99 -32.15 -32.08
C GLY A 566 -6.76 -31.81 -32.92
N SER A 567 -5.96 -32.84 -33.24
CA SER A 567 -4.69 -32.73 -33.98
C SER A 567 -4.83 -32.41 -35.46
N GLU A 568 -6.04 -32.57 -36.01
CA GLU A 568 -6.36 -32.29 -37.40
C GLU A 568 -7.68 -31.53 -37.47
N THR A 569 -7.73 -30.50 -38.31
CA THR A 569 -8.96 -29.72 -38.52
C THR A 569 -9.28 -29.60 -40.02
N PRO A 570 -10.42 -30.14 -40.47
CA PRO A 570 -10.87 -29.97 -41.84
C PRO A 570 -11.47 -28.57 -42.08
N ILE A 571 -11.16 -28.00 -43.23
CA ILE A 571 -11.60 -26.67 -43.69
C ILE A 571 -12.17 -26.83 -45.10
N SER A 572 -13.47 -26.63 -45.24
CA SER A 572 -14.19 -26.70 -46.52
C SER A 572 -14.27 -25.32 -47.16
N LEU A 573 -13.52 -25.11 -48.26
CA LEU A 573 -13.51 -23.87 -49.02
C LEU A 573 -13.87 -24.12 -50.49
N SER A 574 -14.46 -23.13 -51.14
CA SER A 574 -14.52 -23.07 -52.61
C SER A 574 -13.13 -22.88 -53.20
N THR A 575 -12.94 -23.20 -54.48
CA THR A 575 -11.65 -22.96 -55.18
C THR A 575 -11.27 -21.48 -55.16
N GLY A 576 -10.04 -21.16 -54.73
CA GLY A 576 -9.56 -19.78 -54.62
C GLY A 576 -8.28 -19.63 -53.80
N PHE A 577 -7.77 -18.39 -53.73
CA PHE A 577 -6.59 -18.07 -52.93
C PHE A 577 -6.99 -17.59 -51.53
N TYR A 578 -6.37 -18.21 -50.53
CA TYR A 578 -6.67 -17.93 -49.13
C TYR A 578 -5.42 -17.80 -48.26
N LEU A 579 -5.54 -16.97 -47.24
CA LEU A 579 -4.60 -16.82 -46.14
C LEU A 579 -5.21 -17.53 -44.92
N VAL A 580 -4.55 -18.59 -44.46
CA VAL A 580 -4.98 -19.32 -43.26
C VAL A 580 -4.16 -18.83 -42.07
N ARG A 581 -4.83 -18.23 -41.10
CA ARG A 581 -4.28 -17.84 -39.80
C ARG A 581 -4.72 -18.84 -38.75
N VAL A 582 -3.78 -19.26 -37.91
CA VAL A 582 -4.10 -20.03 -36.71
C VAL A 582 -3.51 -19.33 -35.54
N ASN A 583 -4.36 -18.99 -34.58
CA ASN A 583 -4.03 -18.19 -33.42
C ASN A 583 -3.56 -16.78 -33.80
N GLN A 584 -2.35 -16.62 -34.36
CA GLN A 584 -1.83 -15.40 -34.99
C GLN A 584 -0.80 -15.58 -36.15
N PRO A 585 -0.04 -16.69 -36.31
CA PRO A 585 0.78 -16.87 -37.53
C PRO A 585 -0.05 -17.08 -38.81
N VAL A 586 0.40 -16.48 -39.93
CA VAL A 586 -0.02 -16.85 -41.28
C VAL A 586 0.78 -18.08 -41.69
N ILE A 587 0.13 -19.24 -41.81
CA ILE A 587 0.85 -20.51 -42.03
C ILE A 587 1.26 -20.65 -43.50
N LYS A 588 0.41 -20.22 -44.45
CA LYS A 588 0.65 -20.45 -45.88
C LYS A 588 -0.32 -19.64 -46.77
N VAL A 589 0.13 -19.26 -47.96
CA VAL A 589 -0.76 -18.92 -49.09
C VAL A 589 -1.15 -20.23 -49.77
N VAL A 590 -2.45 -20.49 -49.86
CA VAL A 590 -2.99 -21.72 -50.46
C VAL A 590 -3.63 -21.35 -51.79
N ARG A 591 -3.34 -22.13 -52.84
CA ARG A 591 -3.94 -22.01 -54.16
C ARG A 591 -5.01 -23.07 -54.38
#